data_AF-A0A3M1WNC3-F1
#
_entry.id   AF-A0A3M1WNC3-F1
#
_cell.length_a   1.000
_cell.length_b   1.000
_cell.length_c   1.000
_cell.angle_alpha   90.00
_cell.angle_beta   90.00
_cell.angle_gamma   90.00
#
_symmetry.space_group_name_H-M   'P 1'
#
loop_
_entity.id
_entity.type
_entity.pdbx_description
1 polymer ?
#
loop_
_entity_poly.entity_id
_entity_poly.type
_entity_poly.pdbx_seq_one_letter_code
_entity_poly.pdbx_strand_id
1 'polypeptide(L)'
;GRPADLVKSGAYRQFYMHRTGHWLGLDVHDVGDYKIDDQWRLLEPGMVLTVEPGLYIAPGTKGVARKWWGIGIRIEDDVLVTKDGCEVLTADLPSDADAIEALMAGQEPAPPRRPARRKAAKKKARKAKAS
;
A
#
# COMPACT_ATOMS: atom_id res chain seq x y z
N GLY A 1 18.34 14.94 6.84
CA GLY A 1 17.83 14.84 8.23
C GLY A 1 17.58 13.40 8.59
N ARG A 2 17.28 13.08 9.86
CA ARG A 2 16.90 11.72 10.25
C ARG A 2 15.48 11.41 9.77
N PRO A 3 15.16 10.19 9.30
CA PRO A 3 13.84 9.88 8.75
C PRO A 3 12.67 10.20 9.68
N ALA A 4 12.80 9.89 10.98
CA ALA A 4 11.75 10.17 11.96
C ALA A 4 11.42 11.68 12.07
N ASP A 5 12.43 12.54 12.01
CA ASP A 5 12.25 13.99 12.07
C ASP A 5 11.55 14.51 10.80
N LEU A 6 11.89 13.96 9.63
CA LEU A 6 11.30 14.32 8.33
C LEU A 6 9.84 13.86 8.21
N VAL A 7 9.50 12.68 8.75
CA VAL A 7 8.12 12.20 8.86
C VAL A 7 7.32 13.10 9.79
N LYS A 8 7.87 13.42 10.97
CA LYS A 8 7.22 14.29 11.95
C LYS A 8 6.95 15.70 11.39
N SER A 9 7.87 16.25 10.60
CA SER A 9 7.69 17.57 9.98
C SER A 9 6.84 17.54 8.70
N GLY A 10 6.42 16.36 8.23
CA GLY A 10 5.65 16.22 7.00
C GLY A 10 6.44 16.53 5.73
N ALA A 11 7.78 16.50 5.76
CA ALA A 11 8.62 16.88 4.61
C ALA A 11 8.35 16.02 3.36
N TYR A 12 7.89 14.78 3.55
CA TYR A 12 7.51 13.88 2.47
C TYR A 12 6.29 14.37 1.66
N ARG A 13 5.44 15.24 2.24
CA ARG A 13 4.22 15.73 1.58
C ARG A 13 4.48 16.57 0.34
N GLN A 14 5.70 17.09 0.19
CA GLN A 14 6.16 17.72 -1.04
C GLN A 14 6.11 16.76 -2.24
N PHE A 15 6.30 15.46 -2.00
CA PHE A 15 6.38 14.41 -3.04
C PHE A 15 5.23 13.41 -2.97
N TYR A 16 4.60 13.27 -1.81
CA TYR A 16 3.51 12.33 -1.54
C TYR A 16 2.40 13.02 -0.73
N MET A 17 1.46 13.63 -1.45
CA MET A 17 0.47 14.57 -0.90
C MET A 17 -0.93 13.97 -0.67
N HIS A 18 -1.16 12.71 -1.06
CA HIS A 18 -2.43 12.02 -0.88
C HIS A 18 -2.35 10.93 0.22
N ARG A 19 -3.47 10.26 0.48
CA ARG A 19 -3.54 9.12 1.40
C ARG A 19 -3.03 7.85 0.71
N THR A 20 -2.81 6.79 1.48
CA THR A 20 -2.32 5.50 0.99
C THR A 20 -3.40 4.59 0.40
N GLY A 21 -4.67 5.00 0.44
CA GLY A 21 -5.80 4.23 -0.08
C GLY A 21 -7.15 4.70 0.44
N HIS A 22 -8.19 4.05 -0.06
CA HIS A 22 -9.60 4.25 0.28
C HIS A 22 -10.38 2.93 0.21
N TRP A 23 -11.58 2.88 0.79
CA TRP A 23 -12.52 1.78 0.59
C TRP A 23 -12.88 1.62 -0.88
N LEU A 24 -13.12 0.38 -1.28
CA LEU A 24 -13.46 0.03 -2.65
C LEU A 24 -14.65 -0.94 -2.66
N GLY A 25 -15.63 -0.68 -3.53
CA GLY A 25 -16.82 -1.50 -3.67
C GLY A 25 -17.66 -1.08 -4.85
N LEU A 26 -18.94 -0.75 -4.63
CA LEU A 26 -19.80 -0.31 -5.74
C LEU A 26 -19.38 1.07 -6.27
N ASP A 27 -18.95 1.95 -5.38
CA ASP A 27 -18.28 3.19 -5.74
C ASP A 27 -16.76 3.03 -5.66
N VAL A 28 -16.02 3.72 -6.53
CA VAL A 28 -14.54 3.67 -6.53
C VAL A 28 -13.97 4.14 -5.19
N HIS A 29 -14.53 5.23 -4.65
CA HIS A 29 -14.31 5.66 -3.28
C HIS A 29 -15.53 5.26 -2.47
N ASP A 30 -15.53 4.03 -1.98
CA ASP A 30 -16.73 3.42 -1.42
C ASP A 30 -17.13 4.01 -0.06
N VAL A 31 -18.39 3.80 0.29
CA VAL A 31 -18.96 4.21 1.57
C VAL A 31 -18.32 3.47 2.75
N GLY A 32 -18.53 4.00 3.95
CA GLY A 32 -18.12 3.37 5.20
C GLY A 32 -17.24 4.28 6.06
N ASP A 33 -17.53 4.31 7.35
CA ASP A 33 -16.82 5.19 8.26
C ASP A 33 -15.36 4.72 8.43
N TYR A 34 -14.42 5.62 8.16
CA TYR A 34 -12.99 5.40 8.43
C TYR A 34 -12.65 5.54 9.92
N LYS A 35 -13.55 6.15 10.69
CA LYS A 35 -13.40 6.34 12.13
C LYS A 35 -14.69 5.99 12.87
N ILE A 36 -14.54 5.33 14.01
CA ILE A 36 -15.62 5.03 14.95
C ILE A 36 -15.16 5.60 16.30
N ASP A 37 -16.00 6.43 16.93
CA ASP A 37 -15.68 7.12 18.19
C ASP A 37 -14.33 7.87 18.14
N ASP A 38 -14.11 8.62 17.05
CA ASP A 38 -12.88 9.37 16.72
C ASP A 38 -11.59 8.52 16.56
N GLN A 39 -11.66 7.20 16.71
CA GLN A 39 -10.56 6.26 16.50
C GLN A 39 -10.61 5.69 15.09
N TRP A 40 -9.43 5.39 14.51
CA TRP A 40 -9.36 4.69 13.23
C TRP A 40 -10.04 3.32 13.32
N ARG A 41 -10.90 3.03 12.35
CA ARG A 41 -11.60 1.76 12.28
C ARG A 41 -10.61 0.60 12.15
N LEU A 42 -10.82 -0.45 12.96
CA LEU A 42 -10.06 -1.69 12.83
C LEU A 42 -10.49 -2.43 11.55
N LEU A 43 -9.51 -2.97 10.82
CA LEU A 43 -9.76 -3.77 9.64
C LEU A 43 -10.33 -5.13 10.04
N GLU A 44 -11.43 -5.53 9.38
CA GLU A 44 -12.10 -6.80 9.60
C GLU A 44 -12.22 -7.59 8.28
N PRO A 45 -12.22 -8.93 8.32
CA PRO A 45 -12.36 -9.74 7.12
C PRO A 45 -13.61 -9.37 6.30
N GLY A 46 -13.46 -9.24 4.98
CA GLY A 46 -14.52 -8.82 4.06
C GLY A 46 -14.46 -7.37 3.63
N MET A 47 -13.69 -6.51 4.33
CA MET A 47 -13.42 -5.15 3.86
C MET A 47 -12.49 -5.17 2.64
N VAL A 48 -12.76 -4.30 1.67
CA VAL A 48 -11.92 -4.11 0.48
C VAL A 48 -11.46 -2.66 0.40
N LEU A 49 -10.18 -2.46 0.10
CA LEU A 49 -9.56 -1.15 0.00
C LEU A 49 -8.42 -1.15 -1.02
N THR A 50 -8.05 0.03 -1.50
CA THR A 50 -6.83 0.23 -2.30
C THR A 50 -5.59 0.37 -1.42
N VAL A 51 -4.43 0.06 -1.99
CA VAL A 51 -3.10 0.39 -1.48
C VAL A 51 -2.32 1.07 -2.60
N GLU A 52 -2.17 2.39 -2.52
CA GLU A 52 -1.74 3.24 -3.65
C GLU A 52 -0.64 4.26 -3.28
N PRO A 53 0.56 3.83 -2.86
CA PRO A 53 1.67 4.76 -2.65
C PRO A 53 2.11 5.45 -3.96
N GLY A 54 2.45 6.73 -3.88
CA GLY A 54 2.91 7.52 -5.03
C GLY A 54 4.05 8.49 -4.69
N LEU A 55 4.85 8.83 -5.70
CA LEU A 55 5.86 9.88 -5.64
C LEU A 55 5.77 10.76 -6.89
N TYR A 56 5.68 12.07 -6.68
CA TYR A 56 5.53 13.06 -7.73
C TYR A 56 6.56 14.17 -7.56
N ILE A 57 7.41 14.37 -8.57
CA ILE A 57 8.47 15.39 -8.56
C ILE A 57 8.17 16.39 -9.67
N ALA A 58 7.60 17.53 -9.31
CA ALA A 58 7.29 18.58 -10.27
C ALA A 58 8.56 19.14 -10.94
N PRO A 59 8.48 19.63 -12.18
CA PRO A 59 9.54 20.43 -12.78
C PRO A 59 9.93 21.62 -11.91
N GLY A 60 11.23 21.94 -11.83
CA GLY A 60 11.71 23.06 -11.03
C GLY A 60 11.77 22.82 -9.53
N THR A 61 11.52 21.60 -9.04
CA THR A 61 11.49 21.31 -7.60
C THR A 61 12.82 21.65 -6.94
N LYS A 62 12.79 22.63 -6.02
CA LYS A 62 13.97 23.12 -5.29
C LYS A 62 14.61 22.00 -4.48
N GLY A 63 15.94 21.90 -4.53
CA GLY A 63 16.71 20.90 -3.79
C GLY A 63 16.68 19.49 -4.38
N VAL A 64 16.06 19.31 -5.54
CA VAL A 64 16.03 18.03 -6.27
C VAL A 64 16.79 18.18 -7.58
N ALA A 65 17.65 17.21 -7.89
CA ALA A 65 18.42 17.21 -9.13
C ALA A 65 17.50 17.14 -10.36
N ARG A 66 17.85 17.88 -11.42
CA ARG A 66 17.06 18.02 -12.65
C ARG A 66 16.67 16.68 -13.30
N LYS A 67 17.51 15.64 -13.17
CA LYS A 67 17.23 14.31 -13.72
C LYS A 67 15.99 13.63 -13.12
N TRP A 68 15.52 14.07 -11.96
CA TRP A 68 14.33 13.52 -11.30
C TRP A 68 13.06 14.32 -11.57
N TRP A 69 13.17 15.48 -12.22
CA TRP A 69 12.03 16.35 -12.48
C TRP A 69 11.08 15.76 -13.51
N GLY A 70 9.78 16.00 -13.33
CA GLY A 70 8.73 15.52 -14.21
C GLY A 70 8.39 14.03 -14.02
N ILE A 71 9.00 13.36 -13.06
CA ILE A 71 8.71 11.95 -12.74
C ILE A 71 7.55 11.90 -11.76
N GLY A 72 6.50 11.17 -12.13
CA GLY A 72 5.37 10.81 -11.29
C GLY A 72 5.12 9.32 -11.41
N ILE A 73 5.10 8.61 -10.27
CA ILE A 73 4.89 7.16 -10.22
C ILE A 73 3.87 6.87 -9.12
N ARG A 74 2.88 6.02 -9.41
CA ARG A 74 1.98 5.39 -8.45
C ARG A 74 1.87 3.92 -8.82
N ILE A 75 1.95 3.05 -7.82
CA ILE A 75 1.67 1.62 -7.96
C ILE A 75 0.52 1.34 -7.00
N GLU A 76 -0.54 0.73 -7.51
CA GLU A 76 -1.81 0.60 -6.82
C GLU A 76 -2.35 -0.81 -6.96
N ASP A 77 -2.79 -1.37 -5.83
CA ASP A 77 -3.40 -2.69 -5.75
C ASP A 77 -4.72 -2.64 -4.98
N ASP A 78 -5.67 -3.48 -5.40
CA ASP A 78 -6.92 -3.72 -4.69
C ASP A 78 -6.75 -4.88 -3.71
N VAL A 79 -7.15 -4.69 -2.46
CA VAL A 79 -6.85 -5.62 -1.37
C VAL A 79 -8.10 -5.97 -0.58
N LEU A 80 -8.37 -7.28 -0.47
CA LEU A 80 -9.38 -7.85 0.40
C LEU A 80 -8.78 -8.23 1.75
N VAL A 81 -9.34 -7.71 2.84
CA VAL A 81 -8.98 -8.15 4.19
C VAL A 81 -9.53 -9.56 4.43
N THR A 82 -8.67 -10.46 4.93
CA THR A 82 -9.02 -11.85 5.25
C THR A 82 -8.77 -12.13 6.73
N LYS A 83 -9.20 -13.29 7.22
CA LYS A 83 -9.03 -13.68 8.63
C LYS A 83 -7.58 -13.65 9.12
N ASP A 84 -6.64 -14.00 8.25
CA ASP A 84 -5.22 -14.19 8.61
C ASP A 84 -4.29 -13.14 7.93
N GLY A 85 -4.85 -12.09 7.32
CA GLY A 85 -4.09 -11.08 6.58
C GLY A 85 -4.91 -10.43 5.48
N CYS A 86 -4.39 -10.42 4.26
CA CYS A 86 -5.10 -9.90 3.10
C CYS A 86 -4.82 -10.72 1.84
N GLU A 87 -5.69 -10.55 0.84
CA GLU A 87 -5.55 -11.06 -0.51
C GLU A 87 -5.46 -9.87 -1.47
N VAL A 88 -4.48 -9.89 -2.38
CA VAL A 88 -4.31 -8.86 -3.40
C VAL A 88 -5.05 -9.32 -4.65
N LEU A 89 -6.12 -8.61 -5.00
CA LEU A 89 -7.04 -8.97 -6.09
C LEU A 89 -6.47 -8.62 -7.47
N THR A 90 -5.55 -7.68 -7.53
CA THR A 90 -4.88 -7.16 -8.74
C THR A 90 -3.50 -7.75 -8.98
N ALA A 91 -3.13 -8.80 -8.24
CA ALA A 91 -1.77 -9.34 -8.21
C ALA A 91 -1.27 -9.91 -9.54
N ASP A 92 -2.15 -10.17 -10.50
CA ASP A 92 -1.81 -10.77 -11.79
C ASP A 92 -1.09 -9.77 -12.74
N LEU A 93 -1.19 -8.45 -12.48
CA LEU A 93 -0.46 -7.44 -13.22
C LEU A 93 0.95 -7.25 -12.62
N PRO A 94 2.04 -7.35 -13.42
CA PRO A 94 3.39 -7.11 -12.91
C PRO A 94 3.60 -5.65 -12.51
N SER A 95 4.19 -5.43 -11.34
CA SER A 95 4.63 -4.12 -10.85
C SER A 95 6.15 -4.03 -10.63
N ASP A 96 6.88 -5.15 -10.73
CA ASP A 96 8.35 -5.20 -10.72
C ASP A 96 8.89 -4.66 -12.06
N ALA A 97 9.89 -3.78 -11.99
CA ALA A 97 10.41 -3.09 -13.17
C ALA A 97 10.93 -4.07 -14.24
N ASP A 98 11.64 -5.11 -13.84
CA ASP A 98 12.19 -6.11 -14.78
C ASP A 98 11.07 -6.91 -15.45
N ALA A 99 10.01 -7.22 -14.69
CA ALA A 99 8.83 -7.92 -15.22
C ALA A 99 8.04 -7.04 -16.20
N ILE A 100 7.92 -5.73 -15.93
CA ILE A 100 7.30 -4.77 -16.85
C ILE A 100 8.14 -4.66 -18.14
N GLU A 101 9.46 -4.52 -18.03
CA GLU A 101 10.35 -4.45 -19.20
C GLU A 101 10.28 -5.72 -20.06
N ALA A 102 10.28 -6.90 -19.43
CA ALA A 102 10.10 -8.18 -20.12
C ALA A 102 8.75 -8.25 -20.85
N LEU A 103 7.65 -7.88 -20.18
CA LEU A 103 6.33 -7.86 -20.78
C LEU A 103 6.26 -6.89 -21.98
N MET A 104 6.83 -5.69 -21.85
CA MET A 104 6.90 -4.70 -22.93
C MET A 104 7.76 -5.18 -24.11
N ALA A 105 8.76 -6.02 -23.85
CA ALA A 105 9.58 -6.68 -24.87
C ALA A 105 8.92 -7.93 -25.51
N GLY A 106 7.68 -8.27 -25.12
CA GLY A 106 6.96 -9.45 -25.62
C GLY A 106 7.46 -10.78 -25.04
N GLN A 107 8.16 -10.74 -23.92
CA GLN A 107 8.65 -11.91 -23.19
C GLN A 107 7.67 -12.27 -22.06
N GLU A 108 7.72 -13.51 -21.59
CA GLU A 108 6.94 -13.93 -20.44
C GLU A 108 7.53 -13.29 -19.17
N PRO A 109 6.80 -12.43 -18.45
CA PRO A 109 7.30 -11.79 -17.25
C PRO A 109 7.48 -12.81 -16.12
N ALA A 110 8.47 -12.57 -15.26
CA ALA A 110 8.61 -13.35 -14.03
C ALA A 110 7.31 -13.25 -13.20
N PRO A 111 6.92 -14.33 -12.49
CA PRO A 111 5.70 -14.31 -11.70
C PRO A 111 5.77 -13.23 -10.61
N PRO A 112 4.63 -12.61 -10.26
CA PRO A 112 4.58 -11.53 -9.28
C PRO A 112 5.12 -11.98 -7.92
N ARG A 113 5.91 -11.12 -7.27
CA ARG A 113 6.47 -11.38 -5.94
C ARG A 113 5.34 -11.39 -4.91
N ARG A 114 4.82 -12.57 -4.57
CA ARG A 114 3.85 -12.71 -3.49
C ARG A 114 4.56 -12.52 -2.14
N PRO A 115 4.07 -11.65 -1.24
CA PRO A 115 4.59 -11.62 0.12
C PRO A 115 4.42 -13.01 0.72
N ALA A 116 5.48 -13.56 1.31
CA ALA A 116 5.42 -14.85 1.97
C ALA A 116 4.28 -14.81 2.99
N ARG A 117 3.31 -15.75 2.89
CA ARG A 117 2.30 -15.94 3.94
C ARG A 117 3.04 -16.10 5.26
N ARG A 118 3.01 -15.06 6.11
CA ARG A 118 3.45 -15.19 7.50
C ARG A 118 2.55 -16.26 8.10
N LYS A 119 3.11 -17.43 8.44
CA LYS A 119 2.38 -18.41 9.25
C LYS A 119 1.93 -17.68 10.51
N ALA A 120 0.62 -17.63 10.75
CA ALA A 120 0.08 -17.10 11.98
C ALA A 120 0.86 -17.74 13.15
N ALA A 121 1.61 -16.94 13.89
CA ALA A 121 2.25 -17.41 15.10
C ALA A 121 1.11 -17.79 16.05
N LYS A 122 0.83 -19.10 16.17
CA LYS A 122 -0.05 -19.65 17.21
C LYS A 122 0.58 -19.31 18.57
N LYS A 123 0.34 -18.10 19.08
CA LYS A 123 0.67 -17.74 20.44
C LYS A 123 -0.37 -18.42 21.33
N LYS A 124 0.06 -19.55 21.88
CA LYS A 124 -0.60 -20.48 22.81
C LYS A 124 -1.78 -19.89 23.59
N ALA A 125 -2.95 -20.49 23.41
CA ALA A 125 -3.97 -20.55 24.46
C ALA A 125 -3.48 -21.46 25.60
N ARG A 126 -3.40 -20.93 26.83
CA ARG A 126 -3.59 -21.61 28.15
C ARG A 126 -2.93 -20.81 29.27
N LYS A 127 -3.67 -19.87 29.87
CA LYS A 127 -3.66 -19.57 31.32
C LYS A 127 -4.73 -18.50 31.64
N ALA A 128 -5.98 -18.91 31.62
CA ALA A 128 -7.11 -18.20 32.23
C ALA A 128 -8.22 -19.22 32.54
N LYS A 129 -7.84 -20.26 33.29
CA LYS A 129 -8.70 -21.22 33.99
C LYS A 129 -7.85 -21.75 35.16
N ALA A 130 -7.57 -20.86 36.10
CA ALA A 130 -7.03 -21.13 37.44
C ALA A 130 -6.69 -19.77 38.07
N SER A 131 -7.71 -19.05 38.51
CA SER A 131 -7.73 -18.11 39.64
C SER A 131 -9.18 -17.72 39.85
#